data_AF-A0A2N2RXD2-F1
#
_entry.id   AF-A0A2N2RXD2-F1
#
_cell.length_a   1.000
_cell.length_b   1.000
_cell.length_c   1.000
_cell.angle_alpha   90.00
_cell.angle_beta   90.00
_cell.angle_gamma   90.00
#
_symmetry.space_group_name_H-M   'P 1'
#
loop_
_entity.id
_entity.type
_entity.pdbx_description
1 polymer ?
#
loop_
_entity_poly.entity_id
_entity_poly.type
_entity_poly.pdbx_seq_one_letter_code
_entity_poly.pdbx_strand_id
1 'polypeptide(L)'
;MLKDKKSRFVCVCARVTEEDIAQKVNNNKCSLQELQQSLGCGIECGSCVPELQEILGIKAWHPAYAFCRIVECTKSLKDSSRFFEIKLFPEDVSSYPDPVLGQNVIIRLTENDGQAIERTYTIVDFDPILRSLTVIAKHRVDGKLTPVFAQNASNESPLKIEISEPIGGSLVVAEQQPIVFYVAGSGITPALAYLRKYTGTHPIYLDYSASSQEEFLFKDFFASIKEQSTSFDYTLRDTSISGRIDADDISKTAAKHPNVQYLICGPDAYTQMVSNVLRRMDIPAANIHAEAFSVVHAPQKKTSSIKHFAYAMALFISLIPLLLLFDKTEHYRPHGQANVGHEKLKCAACHQASTGSFRQQIQAKVAYFLGNRKTNPHFGNKPVNTRTCIECHANPDDRHPAQRFLEPKYEEARQTLGAHQCIKCHREHSRRRVTLSDTSFCLHCHSKTIVKNDPTAPTHQSLIRNKQWNSCLQCHDYHGNHKAKIPIKLEDAHKINAINAYFNLAKNPYGSVIYKAKLQKKDEK
;
A
#
# COMPACT_ATOMS: atom_id res chain seq x y z
N MET A 1 -16.40 -1.54 -20.14
CA MET A 1 -16.07 -1.79 -18.73
C MET A 1 -16.31 -0.51 -17.95
N LEU A 2 -17.35 -0.54 -17.11
CA LEU A 2 -17.78 0.57 -16.25
C LEU A 2 -16.62 0.94 -15.32
N LYS A 3 -16.23 2.22 -15.30
CA LYS A 3 -15.33 2.73 -14.26
C LYS A 3 -16.12 2.74 -12.97
N ASP A 4 -15.67 1.99 -11.95
CA ASP A 4 -16.10 2.17 -10.57
C ASP A 4 -15.95 3.64 -10.18
N LYS A 5 -17.06 4.37 -10.18
CA LYS A 5 -17.14 5.70 -9.57
C LYS A 5 -17.12 5.42 -8.06
N LYS A 6 -15.98 5.63 -7.40
CA LYS A 6 -15.92 5.52 -5.94
C LYS A 6 -16.92 6.51 -5.34
N SER A 7 -17.91 6.00 -4.61
CA SER A 7 -18.88 6.79 -3.87
C SER A 7 -18.18 7.73 -2.88
N ARG A 8 -18.71 8.95 -2.73
CA ARG A 8 -18.16 9.96 -1.81
C ARG A 8 -18.57 9.63 -0.37
N PHE A 9 -17.65 9.83 0.58
CA PHE A 9 -17.99 9.74 2.01
C PHE A 9 -18.76 10.99 2.45
N VAL A 10 -19.92 10.76 3.08
CA VAL A 10 -20.72 11.80 3.76
C VAL A 10 -20.32 11.87 5.24
N CYS A 11 -20.19 10.71 5.90
CA CYS A 11 -19.65 10.66 7.27
C CYS A 11 -18.31 9.93 7.28
N VAL A 12 -17.23 10.65 7.55
CA VAL A 12 -15.88 10.06 7.61
C VAL A 12 -15.68 9.24 8.89
N CYS A 13 -16.21 9.70 10.02
CA CYS A 13 -16.11 9.01 11.32
C CYS A 13 -16.68 7.59 11.25
N ALA A 14 -17.93 7.46 10.79
CA ALA A 14 -18.61 6.17 10.63
C ALA A 14 -18.32 5.48 9.29
N ARG A 15 -17.51 6.09 8.41
CA ARG A 15 -17.19 5.63 7.05
C ARG A 15 -18.44 5.36 6.19
N VAL A 16 -19.42 6.24 6.27
CA VAL A 16 -20.69 6.16 5.53
C VAL A 16 -20.61 6.94 4.23
N THR A 17 -21.00 6.31 3.13
CA THR A 17 -21.00 6.89 1.78
C THR A 17 -22.38 7.40 1.36
N GLU A 18 -22.42 8.18 0.28
CA GLU A 18 -23.68 8.60 -0.36
C GLU A 18 -24.53 7.39 -0.78
N GLU A 19 -23.89 6.30 -1.24
CA GLU A 19 -24.60 5.08 -1.64
C GLU A 19 -25.26 4.39 -0.45
N ASP A 20 -24.58 4.33 0.71
CA ASP A 20 -25.13 3.74 1.94
C ASP A 20 -26.39 4.50 2.40
N ILE A 21 -26.36 5.83 2.30
CA ILE A 21 -27.50 6.69 2.65
C ILE A 21 -28.62 6.51 1.62
N ALA A 22 -28.31 6.55 0.32
CA ALA A 22 -29.30 6.38 -0.74
C ALA A 22 -30.02 5.02 -0.66
N GLN A 23 -29.31 3.94 -0.32
CA GLN A 23 -29.91 2.63 -0.11
C GLN A 23 -30.91 2.61 1.06
N LYS A 24 -30.65 3.37 2.12
CA LYS A 24 -31.56 3.46 3.27
C LYS A 24 -32.77 4.36 2.99
N VAL A 25 -32.55 5.51 2.36
CA VAL A 25 -33.60 6.48 2.01
C VAL A 25 -34.56 5.93 0.93
N ASN A 26 -34.07 5.15 -0.04
CA ASN A 26 -34.94 4.53 -1.05
C ASN A 26 -35.81 3.39 -0.49
N ASN A 27 -35.40 2.77 0.61
CA ASN A 27 -36.11 1.63 1.18
C ASN A 27 -37.17 2.02 2.23
N ASN A 28 -37.20 3.26 2.72
CA ASN A 28 -38.23 3.85 3.59
C ASN A 28 -38.05 5.38 3.65
N LYS A 29 -39.13 6.16 3.88
CA LYS A 29 -39.00 7.56 4.34
C LYS A 29 -38.23 7.56 5.66
N CYS A 30 -36.93 7.83 5.59
CA CYS A 30 -36.03 7.68 6.71
C CYS A 30 -35.83 9.04 7.39
N SER A 31 -36.04 9.11 8.70
CA SER A 31 -35.70 10.28 9.52
C SER A 31 -34.19 10.34 9.78
N LEU A 32 -33.69 11.51 10.18
CA LEU A 32 -32.29 11.68 10.58
C LEU A 32 -31.92 10.70 11.72
N GLN A 33 -32.81 10.53 12.70
CA GLN A 33 -32.59 9.64 13.83
C GLN A 33 -32.44 8.17 13.40
N GLU A 34 -33.22 7.72 12.42
CA GLU A 34 -33.10 6.35 11.89
C GLU A 34 -31.80 6.16 11.10
N LEU A 35 -31.34 7.17 10.35
CA LEU A 35 -30.02 7.12 9.70
C LEU A 35 -28.89 7.06 10.73
N GLN A 36 -28.95 7.89 11.77
CA GLN A 36 -27.97 7.89 12.85
C GLN A 36 -27.93 6.54 13.56
N GLN A 37 -29.08 5.97 13.93
CA GLN A 37 -29.16 4.66 14.61
C GLN A 37 -28.68 3.50 13.72
N SER A 38 -28.97 3.55 12.42
CA SER A 38 -28.68 2.43 11.52
C SER A 38 -27.27 2.45 10.93
N LEU A 39 -26.72 3.64 10.64
CA LEU A 39 -25.42 3.82 9.99
C LEU A 39 -24.35 4.38 10.95
N GLY A 40 -24.74 4.87 12.13
CA GLY A 40 -23.83 5.52 13.07
C GLY A 40 -23.33 6.89 12.61
N CYS A 41 -23.78 7.40 11.46
CA CYS A 41 -23.41 8.72 10.97
C CYS A 41 -24.00 9.81 11.88
N GLY A 42 -23.35 10.98 11.96
CA GLY A 42 -23.88 12.13 12.68
C GLY A 42 -23.96 12.02 14.21
N ILE A 43 -23.44 10.95 14.82
CA ILE A 43 -23.45 10.76 16.29
C ILE A 43 -22.17 11.28 16.95
N GLU A 44 -20.99 10.98 16.38
CA GLU A 44 -19.71 11.28 17.06
C GLU A 44 -19.35 12.77 17.07
N CYS A 45 -19.03 13.34 15.90
CA CYS A 45 -18.64 14.75 15.77
C CYS A 45 -19.78 15.65 15.29
N GLY A 46 -20.86 15.06 14.74
CA GLY A 46 -21.98 15.80 14.16
C GLY A 46 -21.68 16.54 12.83
N SER A 47 -20.42 16.60 12.36
CA SER A 47 -20.06 17.43 11.20
C SER A 47 -20.78 17.09 9.88
N CYS A 48 -21.33 15.88 9.75
CA CYS A 48 -22.10 15.47 8.58
C CYS A 48 -23.62 15.71 8.72
N VAL A 49 -24.10 16.16 9.89
CA VAL A 49 -25.54 16.32 10.17
C VAL A 49 -26.20 17.32 9.21
N PRO A 50 -25.63 18.50 8.91
CA PRO A 50 -26.28 19.44 7.99
C PRO A 50 -26.41 18.86 6.57
N GLU A 51 -25.40 18.14 6.10
CA GLU A 51 -25.45 17.46 4.80
C GLU A 51 -26.49 16.32 4.80
N LEU A 52 -26.60 15.55 5.88
CA LEU A 52 -27.66 14.54 6.03
C LEU A 52 -29.05 15.17 6.03
N GLN A 53 -29.22 16.31 6.71
CA GLN A 53 -30.48 17.06 6.72
C GLN A 53 -30.83 17.57 5.31
N GLU A 54 -29.87 18.09 4.54
CA GLU A 54 -30.08 18.47 3.13
C GLU A 54 -30.53 17.29 2.28
N ILE A 55 -29.88 16.12 2.42
CA ILE A 55 -30.26 14.90 1.70
C ILE A 55 -31.71 14.48 2.03
N LEU A 56 -32.14 14.70 3.27
CA LEU A 56 -33.50 14.42 3.73
C LEU A 56 -34.51 15.53 3.41
N GLY A 57 -34.09 16.63 2.77
CA GLY A 57 -34.94 17.78 2.48
C GLY A 57 -35.34 18.61 3.71
N ILE A 58 -34.58 18.50 4.80
CA ILE A 58 -34.74 19.28 6.04
C ILE A 58 -33.91 20.56 5.90
N LYS A 59 -34.43 21.70 6.40
CA LYS A 59 -33.67 22.95 6.46
C LYS A 59 -32.45 22.75 7.38
N ALA A 60 -31.27 22.77 6.79
CA ALA A 60 -30.00 22.55 7.50
C ALA A 60 -29.20 23.84 7.73
N TRP A 61 -29.47 24.88 6.93
CA TRP A 61 -28.65 26.09 6.85
C TRP A 61 -29.45 27.34 7.15
N HIS A 62 -28.84 28.21 7.95
CA HIS A 62 -29.37 29.50 8.35
C HIS A 62 -28.44 30.59 7.82
N PRO A 63 -28.95 31.53 7.01
CA PRO A 63 -28.19 32.71 6.62
C PRO A 63 -27.71 33.47 7.86
N ALA A 64 -26.47 33.93 7.85
CA ALA A 64 -25.86 34.64 8.96
C ALA A 64 -24.79 35.65 8.51
N TYR A 65 -24.46 36.58 9.41
CA TYR A 65 -23.35 37.50 9.24
C TYR A 65 -22.22 37.19 10.23
N ALA A 66 -21.00 37.10 9.72
CA ALA A 66 -19.79 36.93 10.52
C ALA A 66 -19.01 38.24 10.64
N PHE A 67 -18.72 38.65 11.87
CA PHE A 67 -17.81 39.75 12.20
C PHE A 67 -16.53 39.18 12.80
N CYS A 68 -15.41 39.39 12.12
CA CYS A 68 -14.13 38.85 12.54
C CYS A 68 -13.30 39.90 13.26
N ARG A 69 -12.76 39.57 14.44
CA ARG A 69 -11.82 40.40 15.21
C ARG A 69 -10.57 39.60 15.53
N ILE A 70 -9.40 40.24 15.43
CA ILE A 70 -8.13 39.64 15.86
C ILE A 70 -8.07 39.68 17.38
N VAL A 71 -7.87 38.53 18.04
CA VAL A 71 -7.86 38.44 19.51
C VAL A 71 -6.45 38.55 20.06
N GLU A 72 -5.49 37.86 19.44
CA GLU A 72 -4.10 37.85 19.90
C GLU A 72 -3.16 37.91 18.69
N CYS A 73 -2.41 39.00 18.61
CA CYS A 73 -1.24 39.11 17.75
C CYS A 73 -0.05 38.51 18.49
N THR A 74 0.26 37.24 18.24
CA THR A 74 1.58 36.72 18.60
C THR A 74 2.62 37.60 17.90
N LYS A 75 3.62 38.14 18.62
CA LYS A 75 4.72 38.96 18.04
C LYS A 75 5.57 38.21 17.00
N SER A 76 5.24 36.95 16.71
CA SER A 76 5.86 36.16 15.65
C SER A 76 5.43 36.68 14.28
N LEU A 77 6.42 37.13 13.48
CA LEU A 77 6.30 37.58 12.08
C LEU A 77 5.78 36.48 11.11
N LYS A 78 5.42 35.30 11.61
CA LYS A 78 4.83 34.22 10.81
C LYS A 78 3.31 34.35 10.85
N ASP A 79 2.69 34.76 9.73
CA ASP A 79 1.23 34.91 9.57
C ASP A 79 0.40 33.70 10.04
N SER A 80 1.00 32.50 10.11
CA SER A 80 0.39 31.24 10.54
C SER A 80 -0.03 31.14 12.03
N SER A 81 0.26 32.15 12.85
CA SER A 81 0.01 32.12 14.30
C SER A 81 -1.11 33.06 14.77
N ARG A 82 -1.85 33.68 13.84
CA ARG A 82 -2.97 34.57 14.18
C ARG A 82 -4.22 33.78 14.56
N PHE A 83 -4.99 34.30 15.51
CA PHE A 83 -6.29 33.75 15.89
C PHE A 83 -7.37 34.83 15.81
N PHE A 84 -8.55 34.41 15.38
CA PHE A 84 -9.70 35.29 15.19
C PHE A 84 -10.84 34.86 16.09
N GLU A 85 -11.46 35.84 16.72
CA GLU A 85 -12.79 35.72 17.30
C GLU A 85 -13.80 36.12 16.23
N ILE A 86 -14.75 35.25 15.97
CA ILE A 86 -15.76 35.44 14.95
C ILE A 86 -17.11 35.45 15.66
N LYS A 87 -17.79 36.60 15.61
CA LYS A 87 -19.17 36.73 16.08
C LYS A 87 -20.12 36.46 14.92
N LEU A 88 -21.02 35.51 15.11
CA LEU A 88 -21.99 35.02 14.14
C LEU A 88 -23.38 35.52 14.53
N PHE A 89 -24.07 36.17 13.60
CA PHE A 89 -25.42 36.70 13.78
C PHE A 89 -26.36 36.02 12.78
N PRO A 90 -27.19 35.05 13.22
CA PRO A 90 -28.23 34.48 12.37
C PRO A 90 -29.20 35.57 11.88
N GLU A 91 -29.59 35.55 10.60
CA GLU A 91 -30.57 36.50 10.06
C GLU A 91 -31.97 36.27 10.67
N ASP A 92 -32.39 35.00 10.76
CA ASP A 92 -33.61 34.61 11.45
C ASP A 92 -33.34 34.23 12.90
N VAL A 93 -33.32 35.26 13.73
CA VAL A 93 -33.06 35.18 15.17
C VAL A 93 -34.10 34.33 15.92
N SER A 94 -35.34 34.31 15.42
CA SER A 94 -36.48 33.70 16.11
C SER A 94 -36.53 32.18 15.97
N SER A 95 -36.05 31.65 14.85
CA SER A 95 -36.08 30.20 14.57
C SER A 95 -34.77 29.48 14.90
N TYR A 96 -33.67 30.21 15.13
CA TYR A 96 -32.38 29.59 15.41
C TYR A 96 -32.32 29.06 16.86
N PRO A 97 -31.97 27.79 17.11
CA PRO A 97 -31.97 27.22 18.46
C PRO A 97 -30.82 27.73 19.34
N ASP A 98 -31.05 27.75 20.66
CA ASP A 98 -30.03 28.15 21.64
C ASP A 98 -28.95 27.08 21.76
N PRO A 99 -27.66 27.44 21.65
CA PRO A 99 -26.58 26.48 21.81
C PRO A 99 -26.41 26.08 23.27
N VAL A 100 -26.11 24.80 23.50
CA VAL A 100 -25.63 24.32 24.80
C VAL A 100 -24.10 24.20 24.82
N LEU A 101 -23.55 24.16 26.02
CA LEU A 101 -22.11 24.14 26.22
C LEU A 101 -21.44 22.94 25.54
N GLY A 102 -20.31 23.15 24.89
CA GLY A 102 -19.58 22.08 24.18
C GLY A 102 -20.19 21.68 22.83
N GLN A 103 -21.22 22.38 22.34
CA GLN A 103 -21.67 22.25 20.96
C GLN A 103 -20.76 22.99 19.98
N ASN A 104 -20.83 22.53 18.75
CA ASN A 104 -20.15 23.11 17.60
C ASN A 104 -21.17 23.73 16.63
N VAL A 105 -20.73 24.67 15.81
CA VAL A 105 -21.48 25.20 14.66
C VAL A 105 -20.67 24.97 13.40
N ILE A 106 -21.31 24.59 12.30
CA ILE A 106 -20.66 24.50 10.99
C ILE A 106 -20.89 25.82 10.27
N ILE A 107 -19.79 26.44 9.84
CA ILE A 107 -19.84 27.61 8.97
C ILE A 107 -19.64 27.16 7.53
N ARG A 108 -20.56 27.53 6.65
CA ARG A 108 -20.50 27.36 5.21
C ARG A 108 -20.30 28.72 4.54
N LEU A 109 -19.29 28.79 3.67
CA LEU A 109 -19.08 29.92 2.76
C LEU A 109 -19.17 29.41 1.33
N THR A 110 -20.07 30.00 0.55
CA THR A 110 -20.24 29.69 -0.87
C THR A 110 -19.43 30.67 -1.70
N GLU A 111 -18.44 30.17 -2.45
CA GLU A 111 -17.62 30.95 -3.36
C GLU A 111 -18.40 31.32 -4.64
N ASN A 112 -17.92 32.32 -5.38
CA ASN A 112 -18.57 32.84 -6.59
C ASN A 112 -18.73 31.79 -7.71
N ASP A 113 -17.96 30.70 -7.67
CA ASP A 113 -18.03 29.58 -8.61
C ASP A 113 -19.05 28.50 -8.21
N GLY A 114 -19.75 28.70 -7.09
CA GLY A 114 -20.73 27.77 -6.53
C GLY A 114 -20.15 26.70 -5.62
N GLN A 115 -18.83 26.69 -5.35
CA GLN A 115 -18.24 25.75 -4.39
C GLN A 115 -18.52 26.20 -2.95
N ALA A 116 -19.06 25.29 -2.14
CA ALA A 116 -19.24 25.50 -0.71
C ALA A 116 -18.00 25.01 0.07
N ILE A 117 -17.52 25.84 0.99
CA ILE A 117 -16.46 25.50 1.96
C ILE A 117 -17.07 25.46 3.34
N GLU A 118 -17.00 24.30 3.98
CA GLU A 118 -17.59 24.07 5.30
C GLU A 118 -16.53 23.77 6.35
N ARG A 119 -16.65 24.38 7.53
CA ARG A 119 -15.78 24.07 8.68
C ARG A 119 -16.56 24.11 9.98
N THR A 120 -16.32 23.12 10.83
CA THR A 120 -16.88 23.01 12.18
C THR A 120 -16.04 23.81 13.17
N TYR A 121 -16.70 24.60 14.01
CA TYR A 121 -16.07 25.40 15.07
C TYR A 121 -16.82 25.23 16.40
N THR A 122 -16.08 25.14 17.49
CA THR A 122 -16.66 25.12 18.84
C THR A 122 -17.23 26.49 19.21
N ILE A 123 -18.48 26.47 19.72
CA ILE A 123 -19.14 27.66 20.23
C ILE A 123 -18.54 27.97 21.61
N VAL A 124 -17.83 29.09 21.71
CA VAL A 124 -17.13 29.49 22.94
C VAL A 124 -17.95 30.42 23.82
N ASP A 125 -18.98 31.05 23.25
CA ASP A 125 -19.86 31.97 23.96
C ASP A 125 -21.16 32.17 23.17
N PHE A 126 -22.23 32.54 23.88
CA PHE A 126 -23.53 32.83 23.30
C PHE A 126 -24.19 34.00 24.06
N ASP A 127 -24.50 35.06 23.34
CA ASP A 127 -25.21 36.22 23.88
C ASP A 127 -26.72 36.04 23.64
N PRO A 128 -27.55 35.84 24.69
CA PRO A 128 -28.98 35.62 24.52
C PRO A 128 -29.74 36.89 24.12
N ILE A 129 -29.19 38.08 24.37
CA ILE A 129 -29.81 39.37 24.04
C ILE A 129 -29.54 39.70 22.58
N LEU A 130 -28.27 39.68 22.17
CA LEU A 130 -27.87 39.93 20.78
C LEU A 130 -28.08 38.73 19.87
N ARG A 131 -28.38 37.56 20.46
CA ARG A 131 -28.61 36.28 19.77
C ARG A 131 -27.43 35.91 18.86
N SER A 132 -26.23 36.16 19.37
CA SER A 132 -24.97 35.99 18.63
C SER A 132 -24.13 34.87 19.21
N LEU A 133 -23.52 34.08 18.33
CA LEU A 133 -22.58 33.01 18.72
C LEU A 133 -21.15 33.51 18.53
N THR A 134 -20.26 33.15 19.45
CA THR A 134 -18.84 33.43 19.29
C THR A 134 -18.07 32.13 19.05
N VAL A 135 -17.20 32.13 18.06
CA VAL A 135 -16.26 31.03 17.78
C VAL A 135 -14.84 31.56 17.65
N ILE A 136 -13.84 30.69 17.89
CA ILE A 136 -12.43 31.03 17.72
C ILE A 136 -11.82 30.19 16.58
N ALA A 137 -11.11 30.85 15.66
CA ALA A 137 -10.47 30.20 14.52
C ALA A 137 -8.96 30.51 14.49
N LYS A 138 -8.13 29.47 14.32
CA LYS A 138 -6.69 29.62 14.02
C LYS A 138 -6.50 29.93 12.54
N HIS A 139 -5.74 30.97 12.22
CA HIS A 139 -5.37 31.29 10.85
C HIS A 139 -4.52 30.17 10.24
N ARG A 140 -4.99 29.62 9.12
CA ARG A 140 -4.22 28.73 8.25
C ARG A 140 -4.04 29.43 6.91
N VAL A 141 -2.81 29.78 6.59
CA VAL A 141 -2.44 30.47 5.33
C VAL A 141 -2.76 29.58 4.11
N ASP A 142 -2.61 28.26 4.27
CA ASP A 142 -2.95 27.23 3.29
C ASP A 142 -4.40 26.75 3.38
N GLY A 143 -5.20 27.33 4.28
CA GLY A 143 -6.63 27.06 4.40
C GLY A 143 -7.45 27.75 3.31
N LYS A 144 -8.71 27.33 3.14
CA LYS A 144 -9.65 28.01 2.25
C LYS A 144 -10.53 29.05 2.96
N LEU A 145 -11.03 28.70 4.16
CA LEU A 145 -11.97 29.54 4.90
C LEU A 145 -11.27 30.58 5.80
N THR A 146 -10.24 30.17 6.54
CA THR A 146 -9.56 31.03 7.53
C THR A 146 -8.81 32.23 6.94
N PRO A 147 -8.33 32.22 5.68
CA PRO A 147 -7.83 33.44 5.05
C PRO A 147 -8.93 34.48 4.77
N VAL A 148 -10.14 34.04 4.43
CA VAL A 148 -11.27 34.94 4.20
C VAL A 148 -11.62 35.69 5.49
N PHE A 149 -11.68 34.98 6.62
CA PHE A 149 -11.88 35.61 7.93
C PHE A 149 -10.77 36.59 8.30
N ALA A 150 -9.52 36.28 7.95
CA ALA A 150 -8.38 37.17 8.20
C ALA A 150 -8.48 38.47 7.41
N GLN A 151 -8.84 38.37 6.12
CA GLN A 151 -9.07 39.54 5.27
C GLN A 151 -10.26 40.36 5.77
N ASN A 152 -11.34 39.69 6.16
CA ASN A 152 -12.54 40.35 6.69
C ASN A 152 -12.26 41.11 7.98
N ALA A 153 -11.45 40.55 8.89
CA ALA A 153 -11.06 41.21 10.12
C ALA A 153 -10.29 42.53 9.92
N SER A 154 -9.67 42.73 8.75
CA SER A 154 -9.01 43.99 8.39
C SER A 154 -9.95 45.02 7.76
N ASN A 155 -11.09 44.60 7.23
CA ASN A 155 -12.01 45.46 6.46
C ASN A 155 -13.24 45.91 7.27
N GLU A 156 -13.41 45.43 8.51
CA GLU A 156 -14.50 45.76 9.46
C GLU A 156 -15.94 45.60 8.92
N SER A 157 -16.11 44.94 7.78
CA SER A 157 -17.42 44.71 7.15
C SER A 157 -17.92 43.30 7.48
N PRO A 158 -19.22 43.06 7.68
CA PRO A 158 -19.72 41.71 7.91
C PRO A 158 -19.56 40.81 6.67
N LEU A 159 -19.16 39.57 6.88
CA LEU A 159 -19.16 38.53 5.85
C LEU A 159 -20.50 37.80 5.86
N LYS A 160 -21.17 37.71 4.71
CA LYS A 160 -22.37 36.88 4.57
C LYS A 160 -21.98 35.41 4.44
N ILE A 161 -22.55 34.56 5.28
CA ILE A 161 -22.27 33.12 5.39
C ILE A 161 -23.58 32.36 5.65
N GLU A 162 -23.49 31.04 5.66
CA GLU A 162 -24.52 30.16 6.21
C GLU A 162 -23.95 29.41 7.41
N ILE A 163 -24.79 29.16 8.41
CA ILE A 163 -24.44 28.36 9.58
C ILE A 163 -25.42 27.22 9.78
N SER A 164 -24.95 26.09 10.29
CA SER A 164 -25.82 25.03 10.77
C SER A 164 -26.48 25.42 12.08
N GLU A 165 -27.50 24.67 12.51
CA GLU A 165 -27.88 24.65 13.93
C GLU A 165 -26.69 24.17 14.79
N PRO A 166 -26.67 24.47 16.11
CA PRO A 166 -25.69 23.91 17.03
C PRO A 166 -25.78 22.38 17.05
N ILE A 167 -24.64 21.72 16.81
CA ILE A 167 -24.52 20.26 16.71
C ILE A 167 -23.55 19.70 17.75
N GLY A 168 -23.67 18.40 18.03
CA GLY A 168 -22.81 17.71 18.99
C GLY A 168 -23.20 18.01 20.44
N GLY A 169 -22.19 18.11 21.31
CA GLY A 169 -22.37 18.20 22.77
C GLY A 169 -21.74 17.03 23.54
N SER A 170 -20.89 16.24 22.91
CA SER A 170 -20.18 15.10 23.55
C SER A 170 -19.27 15.52 24.71
N LEU A 171 -18.98 16.81 24.84
CA LEU A 171 -18.23 17.39 25.96
C LEU A 171 -19.13 17.96 27.05
N VAL A 172 -20.45 17.76 27.04
CA VAL A 172 -21.32 18.14 28.16
C VAL A 172 -21.07 17.19 29.32
N VAL A 173 -20.54 17.73 30.42
CA VAL A 173 -20.34 16.97 31.65
C VAL A 173 -21.38 17.34 32.70
N ALA A 174 -21.62 16.43 33.64
CA ALA A 174 -22.52 16.67 34.75
C ALA A 174 -22.07 17.89 35.54
N GLU A 175 -22.97 18.88 35.70
CA GLU A 175 -22.62 20.21 36.19
C GLU A 175 -21.90 20.18 37.55
N GLN A 176 -22.16 19.19 38.41
CA GLN A 176 -21.64 19.21 39.79
C GLN A 176 -20.24 18.60 40.01
N GLN A 177 -19.57 18.06 39.00
CA GLN A 177 -18.26 17.42 39.17
C GLN A 177 -17.10 18.36 38.78
N PRO A 178 -15.98 18.39 39.53
CA PRO A 178 -14.78 19.11 39.12
C PRO A 178 -14.29 18.64 37.75
N ILE A 179 -13.64 19.53 37.00
CA ILE A 179 -13.22 19.27 35.63
C ILE A 179 -11.71 19.43 35.48
N VAL A 180 -11.06 18.47 34.81
CA VAL A 180 -9.69 18.57 34.35
C VAL A 180 -9.68 18.64 32.82
N PHE A 181 -9.18 19.75 32.28
CA PHE A 181 -8.96 19.93 30.85
C PHE A 181 -7.53 19.54 30.47
N TYR A 182 -7.39 18.64 29.51
CA TYR A 182 -6.14 18.40 28.79
C TYR A 182 -6.28 18.92 27.37
N VAL A 183 -5.64 20.06 27.08
CA VAL A 183 -5.80 20.71 25.78
C VAL A 183 -4.48 20.99 25.08
N ALA A 184 -4.51 20.99 23.75
CA ALA A 184 -3.34 21.29 22.93
C ALA A 184 -3.65 22.23 21.76
N GLY A 185 -2.86 23.28 21.61
CA GLY A 185 -2.98 24.27 20.52
C GLY A 185 -4.36 24.94 20.47
N SER A 186 -5.06 24.83 19.33
CA SER A 186 -6.44 25.34 19.16
C SER A 186 -7.50 24.51 19.90
N GLY A 187 -7.10 23.38 20.50
CA GLY A 187 -7.90 22.53 21.38
C GLY A 187 -8.42 23.23 22.64
N ILE A 188 -7.98 24.45 22.93
CA ILE A 188 -8.39 25.24 24.10
C ILE A 188 -9.85 25.70 24.05
N THR A 189 -10.50 25.68 22.88
CA THR A 189 -11.82 26.29 22.67
C THR A 189 -12.95 25.70 23.53
N PRO A 190 -13.09 24.38 23.74
CA PRO A 190 -14.07 23.87 24.68
C PRO A 190 -13.78 24.30 26.12
N ALA A 191 -12.52 24.30 26.55
CA ALA A 191 -12.13 24.75 27.89
C ALA A 191 -12.47 26.24 28.10
N LEU A 192 -12.25 27.08 27.08
CA LEU A 192 -12.63 28.49 27.12
C LEU A 192 -14.14 28.67 27.32
N ALA A 193 -14.97 27.89 26.64
CA ALA A 193 -16.43 27.93 26.80
C ALA A 193 -16.84 27.62 28.25
N TYR A 194 -16.25 26.57 28.82
CA TYR A 194 -16.47 26.16 30.21
C TYR A 194 -16.01 27.22 31.20
N LEU A 195 -14.83 27.79 30.98
CA LEU A 195 -14.30 28.85 31.84
C LEU A 195 -15.20 30.08 31.81
N ARG A 196 -15.63 30.56 30.64
CA ARG A 196 -16.56 31.70 30.54
C ARG A 196 -17.87 31.46 31.27
N LYS A 197 -18.44 30.24 31.21
CA LYS A 197 -19.72 29.92 31.85
C LYS A 197 -19.60 29.70 33.37
N TYR A 198 -18.55 29.03 33.83
CA TYR A 198 -18.43 28.54 35.20
C TYR A 198 -17.32 29.20 36.03
N THR A 199 -16.77 30.33 35.58
CA THR A 199 -15.80 31.12 36.36
C THR A 199 -16.33 31.34 37.77
N GLY A 200 -15.52 30.95 38.77
CA GLY A 200 -15.84 31.15 40.19
C GLY A 200 -16.90 30.22 40.79
N THR A 201 -17.55 29.36 40.00
CA THR A 201 -18.65 28.51 40.48
C THR A 201 -18.31 27.03 40.47
N HIS A 202 -17.41 26.58 39.59
CA HIS A 202 -17.02 25.18 39.47
C HIS A 202 -15.49 25.01 39.55
N PRO A 203 -15.00 23.96 40.23
CA PRO A 203 -13.57 23.66 40.24
C PRO A 203 -13.09 23.18 38.86
N ILE A 204 -12.16 23.92 38.26
CA ILE A 204 -11.60 23.64 36.93
C ILE A 204 -10.07 23.66 37.01
N TYR A 205 -9.43 22.60 36.53
CA TYR A 205 -7.99 22.57 36.30
C TYR A 205 -7.69 22.47 34.81
N LEU A 206 -6.75 23.28 34.31
CA LEU A 206 -6.38 23.33 32.90
C LEU A 206 -4.91 22.95 32.68
N ASP A 207 -4.64 21.83 32.01
CA ASP A 207 -3.33 21.49 31.46
C ASP A 207 -3.29 21.82 29.96
N TYR A 208 -2.57 22.88 29.60
CA TYR A 208 -2.53 23.41 28.24
C TYR A 208 -1.13 23.24 27.64
N SER A 209 -1.03 22.49 26.55
CA SER A 209 0.19 22.29 25.76
C SER A 209 0.23 23.13 24.47
N ALA A 210 1.36 23.79 24.19
CA ALA A 210 1.60 24.51 22.94
C ALA A 210 3.03 24.32 22.43
N SER A 211 3.30 24.64 21.15
CA SER A 211 4.63 24.51 20.54
C SER A 211 5.66 25.50 21.08
N SER A 212 5.20 26.66 21.56
CA SER A 212 6.03 27.69 22.16
C SER A 212 5.19 28.59 23.09
N GLN A 213 5.85 29.38 23.94
CA GLN A 213 5.21 30.37 24.81
C GLN A 213 4.31 31.36 24.05
N GLU A 214 4.65 31.68 22.82
CA GLU A 214 3.88 32.60 21.97
C GLU A 214 2.62 31.97 21.39
N GLU A 215 2.51 30.64 21.34
CA GLU A 215 1.34 29.95 20.79
C GLU A 215 0.21 29.70 21.80
N PHE A 216 0.42 30.04 23.08
CA PHE A 216 -0.63 29.98 24.08
C PHE A 216 -1.66 31.10 23.88
N LEU A 217 -2.91 30.69 23.78
CA LEU A 217 -4.05 31.60 23.71
C LEU A 217 -4.57 31.97 25.10
N PHE A 218 -5.11 33.18 25.22
CA PHE A 218 -5.89 33.63 26.38
C PHE A 218 -5.12 33.57 27.71
N LYS A 219 -3.80 33.71 27.70
CA LYS A 219 -2.96 33.63 28.92
C LYS A 219 -3.38 34.65 29.97
N ASP A 220 -3.63 35.88 29.54
CA ASP A 220 -4.03 36.98 30.43
C ASP A 220 -5.42 36.73 31.03
N PHE A 221 -6.31 36.07 30.27
CA PHE A 221 -7.62 35.65 30.77
C PHE A 221 -7.47 34.56 31.84
N PHE A 222 -6.62 33.55 31.64
CA PHE A 222 -6.37 32.53 32.66
C PHE A 222 -5.74 33.11 33.92
N ALA A 223 -4.77 34.02 33.78
CA ALA A 223 -4.16 34.71 34.91
C ALA A 223 -5.21 35.50 35.72
N SER A 224 -6.07 36.26 35.04
CA SER A 224 -7.11 37.05 35.71
C SER A 224 -8.17 36.19 36.41
N ILE A 225 -8.56 35.03 35.84
CA ILE A 225 -9.46 34.09 36.53
C ILE A 225 -8.79 33.51 37.79
N LYS A 226 -7.52 33.11 37.70
CA LYS A 226 -6.77 32.53 38.83
C LYS A 226 -6.61 33.53 39.98
N GLU A 227 -6.49 34.81 39.68
CA GLU A 227 -6.48 35.86 40.70
C GLU A 227 -7.85 36.08 41.36
N GLN A 228 -8.93 35.87 40.62
CA GLN A 228 -10.30 36.12 41.07
C GLN A 228 -10.96 34.92 41.76
N SER A 229 -10.51 33.69 41.47
CA SER A 229 -11.11 32.46 42.01
C SER A 229 -10.06 31.42 42.38
N THR A 230 -10.22 30.83 43.58
CA THR A 230 -9.47 29.63 44.01
C THR A 230 -9.99 28.35 43.37
N SER A 231 -11.14 28.40 42.68
CA SER A 231 -11.72 27.27 41.96
C SER A 231 -11.05 27.01 40.60
N PHE A 232 -10.07 27.81 40.20
CA PHE A 232 -9.37 27.64 38.93
C PHE A 232 -7.85 27.58 39.13
N ASP A 233 -7.22 26.56 38.55
CA ASP A 233 -5.77 26.52 38.43
C ASP A 233 -5.37 25.96 37.06
N TYR A 234 -4.14 26.22 36.63
CA TYR A 234 -3.68 25.82 35.31
C TYR A 234 -2.18 25.56 35.26
N THR A 235 -1.76 24.81 34.24
CA THR A 235 -0.37 24.56 33.89
C THR A 235 -0.18 24.74 32.39
N LEU A 236 0.80 25.56 32.01
CA LEU A 236 1.16 25.81 30.63
C LEU A 236 2.44 25.04 30.28
N ARG A 237 2.38 24.20 29.25
CA ARG A 237 3.50 23.39 28.76
C ARG A 237 3.99 23.86 27.40
N ASP A 238 5.12 24.57 27.41
CA ASP A 238 5.85 24.87 26.20
C ASP A 238 6.63 23.62 25.77
N THR A 239 6.16 22.98 24.71
CA THR A 239 6.75 21.72 24.23
C THR A 239 8.13 21.88 23.58
N SER A 240 8.55 23.11 23.24
CA SER A 240 9.92 23.38 22.79
C SER A 240 10.93 23.40 23.93
N ILE A 241 10.47 23.65 25.17
CA ILE A 241 11.31 23.74 26.37
C ILE A 241 11.20 22.47 27.22
N SER A 242 9.97 22.10 27.58
CA SER A 242 9.68 21.03 28.54
C SER A 242 9.41 19.68 27.87
N GLY A 243 9.43 19.63 26.53
CA GLY A 243 9.00 18.45 25.78
C GLY A 243 7.48 18.27 25.78
N ARG A 244 7.01 17.23 25.07
CA ARG A 244 5.58 16.87 25.03
C ARG A 244 5.14 16.28 26.37
N ILE A 245 3.86 16.43 26.69
CA ILE A 245 3.25 15.76 27.86
C ILE A 245 3.50 14.25 27.77
N ASP A 246 3.82 13.63 28.90
CA ASP A 246 4.03 12.19 28.99
C ASP A 246 3.09 11.53 30.01
N ALA A 247 3.23 10.21 30.18
CA ALA A 247 2.38 9.43 31.07
C ALA A 247 2.56 9.80 32.55
N ASP A 248 3.75 10.24 32.97
CA ASP A 248 4.04 10.62 34.36
C ASP A 248 3.39 11.97 34.69
N ASP A 249 3.48 12.93 33.77
CA ASP A 249 2.76 14.21 33.86
C ASP A 249 1.25 14.00 34.04
N ILE A 250 0.64 13.18 33.18
CA ILE A 250 -0.79 12.87 33.23
C ILE A 250 -1.14 12.19 34.55
N SER A 251 -0.35 11.20 34.97
CA SER A 251 -0.60 10.44 36.19
C SER A 251 -0.52 11.32 37.44
N LYS A 252 0.43 12.26 37.48
CA LYS A 252 0.57 13.23 38.58
C LYS A 252 -0.62 14.16 38.66
N THR A 253 -1.07 14.71 37.54
CA THR A 253 -2.25 15.59 37.50
C THR A 253 -3.51 14.83 37.87
N ALA A 254 -3.72 13.63 37.34
CA ALA A 254 -4.87 12.79 37.69
C ALA A 254 -4.88 12.39 39.17
N ALA A 255 -3.73 12.09 39.76
CA ALA A 255 -3.62 11.77 41.19
C ALA A 255 -3.91 12.98 42.10
N LYS A 256 -3.60 14.20 41.67
CA LYS A 256 -3.92 15.44 42.42
C LYS A 256 -5.42 15.78 42.38
N HIS A 257 -6.12 15.34 41.34
CA HIS A 257 -7.52 15.63 41.10
C HIS A 257 -8.32 14.33 40.96
N PRO A 258 -8.62 13.63 42.08
CA PRO A 258 -9.49 12.45 42.05
C PRO A 258 -10.97 12.83 41.88
N ASN A 259 -11.78 11.90 41.37
CA ASN A 259 -13.23 12.07 41.19
C ASN A 259 -13.61 13.28 40.32
N VAL A 260 -12.93 13.44 39.18
CA VAL A 260 -13.16 14.54 38.25
C VAL A 260 -13.61 14.02 36.89
N GLN A 261 -14.18 14.92 36.08
CA GLN A 261 -14.44 14.69 34.67
C GLN A 261 -13.23 15.18 33.86
N TYR A 262 -12.67 14.33 33.00
CA TYR A 262 -11.56 14.68 32.13
C TYR A 262 -12.09 15.06 30.75
N LEU A 263 -11.78 16.28 30.30
CA LEU A 263 -12.09 16.75 28.95
C LEU A 263 -10.78 16.93 28.17
N ILE A 264 -10.65 16.20 27.08
CA ILE A 264 -9.41 16.11 26.31
C ILE A 264 -9.68 16.68 24.92
N CYS A 265 -8.93 17.69 24.51
CA CYS A 265 -9.13 18.31 23.22
C CYS A 265 -7.82 18.74 22.54
N GLY A 266 -7.53 18.19 21.36
CA GLY A 266 -6.26 18.45 20.68
C GLY A 266 -6.05 17.59 19.42
N PRO A 267 -4.82 17.55 18.88
CA PRO A 267 -4.47 16.66 17.78
C PRO A 267 -4.65 15.18 18.17
N ASP A 268 -5.00 14.32 17.21
CA ASP A 268 -5.33 12.90 17.44
C ASP A 268 -4.31 12.16 18.32
N ALA A 269 -3.01 12.35 18.05
CA ALA A 269 -1.95 11.69 18.82
C ALA A 269 -1.90 12.15 20.28
N TYR A 270 -2.20 13.41 20.56
CA TYR A 270 -2.31 13.96 21.91
C TYR A 270 -3.54 13.37 22.62
N THR A 271 -4.71 13.46 21.99
CA THR A 271 -5.97 12.98 22.55
C THR A 271 -5.92 11.48 22.85
N GLN A 272 -5.34 10.67 21.96
CA GLN A 272 -5.16 9.23 22.17
C GLN A 272 -4.18 8.93 23.31
N MET A 273 -3.06 9.65 23.40
CA MET A 273 -2.09 9.46 24.49
C MET A 273 -2.73 9.69 25.86
N VAL A 274 -3.36 10.86 26.05
CA VAL A 274 -4.00 11.22 27.33
C VAL A 274 -5.09 10.22 27.69
N SER A 275 -5.98 9.91 26.73
CA SER A 275 -7.08 8.96 26.95
C SER A 275 -6.59 7.55 27.32
N ASN A 276 -5.47 7.10 26.74
CA ASN A 276 -4.91 5.78 27.02
C ASN A 276 -4.24 5.70 28.39
N VAL A 277 -3.56 6.78 28.81
CA VAL A 277 -2.94 6.83 30.14
C VAL A 277 -4.03 6.83 31.21
N LEU A 278 -5.05 7.68 31.10
CA LEU A 278 -6.17 7.71 32.05
C LEU A 278 -6.89 6.35 32.15
N ARG A 279 -7.10 5.67 31.02
CA ARG A 279 -7.66 4.31 31.01
C ARG A 279 -6.78 3.28 31.71
N ARG A 280 -5.45 3.38 31.60
CA ARG A 280 -4.50 2.50 32.31
C ARG A 280 -4.42 2.77 33.80
N MET A 281 -4.90 3.94 34.24
CA MET A 281 -5.08 4.29 35.65
C MET A 281 -6.45 3.87 36.18
N ASP A 282 -7.19 3.03 35.43
CA ASP A 282 -8.53 2.55 35.78
C ASP A 282 -9.57 3.65 35.99
N ILE A 283 -9.37 4.83 35.37
CA ILE A 283 -10.38 5.89 35.35
C ILE A 283 -11.59 5.40 34.52
N PRO A 284 -12.82 5.46 35.07
CA PRO A 284 -14.02 5.03 34.35
C PRO A 284 -14.19 5.76 33.02
N ALA A 285 -14.56 5.03 31.97
CA ALA A 285 -14.76 5.61 30.63
C ALA A 285 -15.82 6.73 30.62
N ALA A 286 -16.82 6.67 31.51
CA ALA A 286 -17.83 7.72 31.67
C ALA A 286 -17.26 9.06 32.16
N ASN A 287 -16.04 9.07 32.70
CA ASN A 287 -15.36 10.27 33.17
C ASN A 287 -14.31 10.79 32.17
N ILE A 288 -14.16 10.16 31.00
CA ILE A 288 -13.16 10.54 30.00
C ILE A 288 -13.89 10.97 28.72
N HIS A 289 -13.90 12.27 28.46
CA HIS A 289 -14.54 12.89 27.32
C HIS A 289 -13.46 13.43 26.38
N ALA A 290 -13.42 12.95 25.14
CA ALA A 290 -12.35 13.26 24.21
C ALA A 290 -12.90 13.75 22.88
N GLU A 291 -12.48 14.94 22.47
CA GLU A 291 -12.73 15.49 21.13
C GLU A 291 -11.39 15.61 20.40
N ALA A 292 -11.29 14.93 19.25
CA ALA A 292 -10.13 15.08 18.38
C ALA A 292 -10.45 16.17 17.35
N PHE A 293 -9.61 17.22 17.29
CA PHE A 293 -9.61 18.15 16.16
C PHE A 293 -8.92 17.49 14.97
N SER A 294 -9.53 16.42 14.47
CA SER A 294 -9.08 15.80 13.24
C SER A 294 -9.50 16.72 12.11
N VAL A 295 -8.55 17.49 11.59
CA VAL A 295 -8.55 17.76 10.16
C VAL A 295 -8.31 16.41 9.51
N VAL A 296 -9.37 15.60 9.36
CA VAL A 296 -9.33 14.50 8.40
C VAL A 296 -9.37 15.16 7.04
N HIS A 297 -8.24 15.75 6.66
CA HIS A 297 -7.87 15.68 5.27
C HIS A 297 -7.86 14.19 4.96
N ALA A 298 -8.91 13.70 4.29
CA ALA A 298 -8.73 12.60 3.35
C ALA A 298 -7.40 12.89 2.68
N PRO A 299 -6.38 12.04 2.87
CA PRO A 299 -4.99 12.44 2.69
C PRO A 299 -4.88 13.16 1.36
N GLN A 300 -4.74 14.49 1.41
CA GLN A 300 -4.49 15.26 0.22
C GLN A 300 -3.11 14.77 -0.19
N LYS A 301 -3.10 13.86 -1.16
CA LYS A 301 -1.88 13.41 -1.79
C LYS A 301 -1.16 14.69 -2.19
N LYS A 302 -0.05 15.02 -1.50
CA LYS A 302 1.02 15.79 -2.13
C LYS A 302 1.43 14.97 -3.35
N THR A 303 0.81 15.25 -4.49
CA THR A 303 0.93 14.47 -5.71
C THR A 303 2.28 14.63 -6.40
N SER A 304 3.25 15.31 -5.78
CA SER A 304 4.63 15.31 -6.29
C SER A 304 5.46 14.21 -5.62
N SER A 305 5.59 14.14 -4.29
CA SER A 305 6.61 13.27 -3.68
C SER A 305 6.34 11.76 -3.85
N ILE A 306 5.11 11.28 -3.62
CA ILE A 306 4.80 9.84 -3.72
C ILE A 306 4.74 9.39 -5.18
N LYS A 307 4.28 10.23 -6.13
CA LYS A 307 4.30 9.86 -7.55
C LYS A 307 5.72 9.81 -8.08
N HIS A 308 6.59 10.78 -7.74
CA HIS A 308 7.98 10.73 -8.18
C HIS A 308 8.73 9.59 -7.50
N PHE A 309 8.48 9.30 -6.23
CA PHE A 309 9.05 8.13 -5.56
C PHE A 309 8.50 6.82 -6.15
N ALA A 310 7.20 6.73 -6.46
CA ALA A 310 6.61 5.55 -7.09
C ALA A 310 7.03 5.39 -8.56
N TYR A 311 7.19 6.47 -9.31
CA TYR A 311 7.75 6.45 -10.67
C TYR A 311 9.23 6.16 -10.64
N ALA A 312 10.01 6.72 -9.70
CA ALA A 312 11.41 6.40 -9.53
C ALA A 312 11.59 4.95 -9.08
N MET A 313 10.75 4.45 -8.18
CA MET A 313 10.75 3.05 -7.75
C MET A 313 10.28 2.14 -8.89
N ALA A 314 9.26 2.50 -9.66
CA ALA A 314 8.82 1.74 -10.82
C ALA A 314 9.88 1.77 -11.94
N LEU A 315 10.55 2.90 -12.17
CA LEU A 315 11.66 3.05 -13.10
C LEU A 315 12.86 2.20 -12.64
N PHE A 316 13.18 2.25 -11.34
CA PHE A 316 14.23 1.43 -10.74
C PHE A 316 13.90 -0.06 -10.85
N ILE A 317 12.69 -0.48 -10.47
CA ILE A 317 12.19 -1.86 -10.58
C ILE A 317 12.17 -2.34 -12.04
N SER A 318 11.82 -1.47 -12.99
CA SER A 318 11.84 -1.79 -14.43
C SER A 318 13.23 -1.76 -15.06
N LEU A 319 14.19 -1.05 -14.45
CA LEU A 319 15.60 -1.05 -14.84
C LEU A 319 16.43 -2.17 -14.19
N ILE A 320 15.99 -2.74 -13.07
CA ILE A 320 16.63 -3.90 -12.43
C ILE A 320 16.79 -5.10 -13.42
N PRO A 321 15.78 -5.48 -14.21
CA PRO A 321 15.93 -6.49 -15.25
C PRO A 321 16.99 -6.14 -16.29
N LEU A 322 17.20 -4.85 -16.56
CA LEU A 322 18.22 -4.36 -17.49
C LEU A 322 19.64 -4.62 -16.95
N LEU A 323 19.84 -4.47 -15.63
CA LEU A 323 21.10 -4.78 -14.95
C LEU A 323 21.41 -6.28 -14.99
N LEU A 324 20.41 -7.15 -15.02
CA LEU A 324 20.60 -8.60 -15.16
C LEU A 324 21.06 -9.04 -16.55
N LEU A 325 21.11 -8.14 -17.54
CA LEU A 325 21.54 -8.46 -18.91
C LEU A 325 23.06 -8.40 -19.10
N PHE A 326 23.79 -7.83 -18.15
CA PHE A 326 25.25 -7.75 -18.21
C PHE A 326 25.89 -9.10 -17.83
N ASP A 327 27.06 -9.40 -18.40
CA ASP A 327 27.78 -10.65 -18.14
C ASP A 327 28.24 -10.76 -16.68
N LYS A 328 28.52 -9.63 -16.03
CA LYS A 328 28.94 -9.59 -14.61
C LYS A 328 27.83 -9.95 -13.63
N THR A 329 26.57 -9.86 -14.04
CA THR A 329 25.40 -10.13 -13.20
C THR A 329 24.75 -11.48 -13.51
N GLU A 330 25.40 -12.30 -14.34
CA GLU A 330 24.91 -13.61 -14.77
C GLU A 330 24.56 -14.54 -13.60
N HIS A 331 25.35 -14.52 -12.52
CA HIS A 331 25.12 -15.34 -11.32
C HIS A 331 23.82 -14.99 -10.57
N TYR A 332 23.25 -13.81 -10.83
CA TYR A 332 21.97 -13.38 -10.25
C TYR A 332 20.77 -13.67 -11.15
N ARG A 333 20.97 -14.24 -12.35
CA ARG A 333 19.87 -14.60 -13.24
C ARG A 333 19.14 -15.83 -12.69
N PRO A 334 17.82 -15.76 -12.44
CA PRO A 334 17.06 -16.91 -11.97
C PRO A 334 16.90 -17.92 -13.11
N HIS A 335 17.81 -18.89 -13.19
CA HIS A 335 17.69 -20.06 -14.07
C HIS A 335 17.65 -21.33 -13.22
N GLY A 336 17.09 -22.41 -13.76
CA GLY A 336 17.17 -23.72 -13.13
C GLY A 336 18.62 -24.17 -12.95
N GLN A 337 18.86 -25.09 -12.02
CA GLN A 337 20.21 -25.55 -11.70
C GLN A 337 20.86 -26.21 -12.91
N ALA A 338 22.13 -25.89 -13.15
CA ALA A 338 22.94 -26.47 -14.22
C ALA A 338 23.01 -28.00 -14.05
N ASN A 339 23.27 -28.69 -15.15
CA ASN A 339 23.47 -30.13 -15.11
C ASN A 339 24.83 -30.47 -14.49
N VAL A 340 24.94 -31.74 -14.08
CA VAL A 340 26.16 -32.22 -13.40
C VAL A 340 27.37 -32.08 -14.31
N GLY A 341 28.42 -31.42 -13.81
CA GLY A 341 29.64 -31.11 -14.54
C GLY A 341 29.66 -29.72 -15.19
N HIS A 342 28.53 -29.02 -15.22
CA HIS A 342 28.39 -27.68 -15.81
C HIS A 342 28.18 -26.58 -14.75
N GLU A 343 28.28 -26.90 -13.47
CA GLU A 343 27.98 -25.99 -12.35
C GLU A 343 28.89 -24.76 -12.31
N LYS A 344 30.07 -24.84 -12.94
CA LYS A 344 31.05 -23.76 -13.02
C LYS A 344 31.12 -23.09 -14.40
N LEU A 345 30.32 -23.53 -15.37
CA LEU A 345 30.30 -22.94 -16.69
C LEU A 345 29.54 -21.61 -16.66
N LYS A 346 30.09 -20.60 -17.33
CA LYS A 346 29.40 -19.34 -17.59
C LYS A 346 28.35 -19.56 -18.70
N CYS A 347 27.23 -18.85 -18.66
CA CYS A 347 26.16 -18.89 -19.65
C CYS A 347 26.70 -18.61 -21.05
N ALA A 348 27.64 -17.66 -21.20
CA ALA A 348 28.27 -17.33 -22.47
C ALA A 348 29.02 -18.52 -23.12
N ALA A 349 29.37 -19.55 -22.35
CA ALA A 349 29.98 -20.78 -22.88
C ALA A 349 28.98 -21.60 -23.71
N CYS A 350 27.70 -21.54 -23.37
CA CYS A 350 26.63 -22.28 -24.06
C CYS A 350 25.76 -21.37 -24.93
N HIS A 351 25.65 -20.10 -24.57
CA HIS A 351 24.80 -19.12 -25.20
C HIS A 351 25.63 -18.09 -25.99
N GLN A 352 25.50 -18.12 -27.30
CA GLN A 352 26.13 -17.12 -28.16
C GLN A 352 25.38 -15.78 -28.07
N ALA A 353 26.11 -14.67 -28.15
CA ALA A 353 25.51 -13.34 -28.19
C ALA A 353 24.53 -13.20 -29.39
N SER A 354 23.43 -12.52 -29.14
CA SER A 354 22.50 -12.11 -30.19
C SER A 354 23.16 -11.10 -31.13
N THR A 355 22.79 -11.16 -32.41
CA THR A 355 23.33 -10.25 -33.43
C THR A 355 22.75 -8.85 -33.28
N GLY A 356 23.57 -7.85 -33.58
CA GLY A 356 23.19 -6.43 -33.52
C GLY A 356 23.52 -5.79 -32.17
N SER A 357 23.64 -4.47 -32.16
CA SER A 357 23.87 -3.70 -30.93
C SER A 357 22.67 -3.77 -29.99
N PHE A 358 22.87 -3.47 -28.71
CA PHE A 358 21.80 -3.43 -27.70
C PHE A 358 20.58 -2.60 -28.17
N ARG A 359 20.83 -1.43 -28.76
CA ARG A 359 19.79 -0.56 -29.34
C ARG A 359 19.03 -1.25 -30.47
N GLN A 360 19.74 -1.90 -31.40
CA GLN A 360 19.12 -2.61 -32.52
C GLN A 360 18.27 -3.80 -32.03
N GLN A 361 18.73 -4.50 -31.00
CA GLN A 361 17.97 -5.61 -30.42
C GLN A 361 16.68 -5.12 -29.73
N ILE A 362 16.72 -4.00 -29.00
CA ILE A 362 15.52 -3.37 -28.42
C ILE A 362 14.56 -2.94 -29.53
N GLN A 363 15.05 -2.23 -30.56
CA GLN A 363 14.23 -1.78 -31.68
C GLN A 363 13.53 -2.97 -32.37
N ALA A 364 14.25 -4.08 -32.56
CA ALA A 364 13.68 -5.28 -33.15
C ALA A 364 12.61 -5.93 -32.26
N LYS A 365 12.80 -5.94 -30.93
CA LYS A 365 11.80 -6.42 -29.96
C LYS A 365 10.54 -5.57 -29.94
N VAL A 366 10.69 -4.24 -29.96
CA VAL A 366 9.57 -3.30 -30.03
C VAL A 366 8.82 -3.46 -31.35
N ALA A 367 9.53 -3.58 -32.48
CA ALA A 367 8.91 -3.81 -33.79
C ALA A 367 8.13 -5.13 -33.83
N TYR A 368 8.62 -6.20 -33.19
CA TYR A 368 7.86 -7.46 -33.05
C TYR A 368 6.61 -7.29 -32.20
N PHE A 369 6.72 -6.62 -31.05
CA PHE A 369 5.57 -6.37 -30.15
C PHE A 369 4.47 -5.53 -30.81
N LEU A 370 4.86 -4.55 -31.62
CA LEU A 370 3.94 -3.70 -32.39
C LEU A 370 3.41 -4.37 -33.68
N GLY A 371 3.77 -5.63 -33.96
CA GLY A 371 3.32 -6.36 -35.15
C GLY A 371 4.06 -6.02 -36.44
N ASN A 372 5.03 -5.10 -36.41
CA ASN A 372 5.85 -4.69 -37.55
C ASN A 372 6.93 -5.72 -37.92
N ARG A 373 7.03 -6.83 -37.19
CA ARG A 373 7.93 -7.95 -37.47
C ARG A 373 7.24 -9.27 -37.16
N LYS A 374 7.31 -10.23 -38.09
CA LYS A 374 6.70 -11.57 -37.91
C LYS A 374 7.47 -12.49 -36.97
N THR A 375 8.78 -12.31 -36.86
CA THR A 375 9.67 -13.19 -36.07
C THR A 375 10.16 -12.51 -34.79
N ASN A 376 10.07 -13.20 -33.67
CA ASN A 376 10.53 -12.70 -32.37
C ASN A 376 12.07 -12.72 -32.32
N PRO A 377 12.76 -11.56 -32.35
CA PRO A 377 14.21 -11.54 -32.31
C PRO A 377 14.72 -11.95 -30.92
N HIS A 378 15.88 -12.59 -30.85
CA HIS A 378 16.54 -12.87 -29.58
C HIS A 378 17.17 -11.60 -29.01
N PHE A 379 17.30 -11.53 -27.69
CA PHE A 379 17.79 -10.36 -26.98
C PHE A 379 18.84 -10.78 -25.94
N GLY A 380 19.96 -10.08 -25.90
CA GLY A 380 21.16 -10.49 -25.15
C GLY A 380 21.82 -11.69 -25.80
N ASN A 381 21.28 -12.88 -25.56
CA ASN A 381 21.85 -14.15 -25.97
C ASN A 381 20.86 -15.00 -26.79
N LYS A 382 21.40 -15.79 -27.73
CA LYS A 382 20.65 -16.76 -28.54
C LYS A 382 20.41 -18.04 -27.72
N PRO A 383 19.36 -18.82 -28.04
CA PRO A 383 19.20 -20.16 -27.49
C PRO A 383 20.38 -21.04 -27.90
N VAL A 384 20.73 -22.00 -27.03
CA VAL A 384 21.76 -23.00 -27.31
C VAL A 384 21.35 -23.83 -28.52
N ASN A 385 22.28 -24.10 -29.42
CA ASN A 385 22.06 -24.96 -30.57
C ASN A 385 22.97 -26.20 -30.51
N THR A 386 22.64 -27.21 -31.31
CA THR A 386 23.38 -28.48 -31.35
C THR A 386 24.86 -28.32 -31.65
N ARG A 387 25.23 -27.32 -32.48
CA ARG A 387 26.62 -27.07 -32.84
C ARG A 387 27.44 -26.68 -31.60
N THR A 388 26.91 -25.80 -30.74
CA THR A 388 27.58 -25.41 -29.49
C THR A 388 27.82 -26.63 -28.59
N CYS A 389 26.87 -27.55 -28.50
CA CYS A 389 27.05 -28.79 -27.72
C CYS A 389 28.15 -29.67 -28.32
N ILE A 390 28.16 -29.86 -29.64
CA ILE A 390 29.13 -30.72 -30.34
C ILE A 390 30.55 -30.16 -30.25
N GLU A 391 30.74 -28.83 -30.23
CA GLU A 391 32.07 -28.23 -30.09
C GLU A 391 32.82 -28.73 -28.84
N CYS A 392 32.09 -28.95 -27.74
CA CYS A 392 32.61 -29.50 -26.47
C CYS A 392 32.47 -31.02 -26.34
N HIS A 393 31.39 -31.62 -26.86
CA HIS A 393 31.02 -33.03 -26.66
C HIS A 393 31.18 -33.92 -27.90
N ALA A 394 31.90 -33.47 -28.93
CA ALA A 394 32.12 -34.26 -30.14
C ALA A 394 32.60 -35.68 -29.81
N ASN A 395 31.86 -36.66 -30.32
CA ASN A 395 32.25 -38.06 -30.33
C ASN A 395 32.32 -38.51 -31.79
N PRO A 396 33.52 -38.88 -32.30
CA PRO A 396 33.66 -39.36 -33.69
C PRO A 396 32.94 -40.69 -33.92
N ASP A 397 32.74 -41.49 -32.86
CA ASP A 397 32.07 -42.79 -32.89
C ASP A 397 30.64 -42.72 -32.36
N ASP A 398 30.02 -41.52 -32.40
CA ASP A 398 28.63 -41.33 -32.01
C ASP A 398 27.73 -42.23 -32.87
N ARG A 399 26.92 -43.05 -32.21
CA ARG A 399 25.98 -43.95 -32.88
C ARG A 399 24.71 -43.22 -33.32
N HIS A 400 24.42 -42.06 -32.73
CA HIS A 400 23.30 -41.17 -33.05
C HIS A 400 23.78 -39.71 -33.30
N PRO A 401 24.63 -39.46 -34.31
CA PRO A 401 25.12 -38.12 -34.60
C PRO A 401 23.97 -37.23 -35.11
N ALA A 402 23.93 -35.98 -34.66
CA ALA A 402 22.88 -35.02 -35.01
C ALA A 402 22.68 -34.85 -36.53
N GLN A 403 23.74 -35.00 -37.32
CA GLN A 403 23.71 -34.86 -38.77
C GLN A 403 22.84 -35.92 -39.48
N ARG A 404 22.77 -37.16 -38.98
CA ARG A 404 21.93 -38.21 -39.58
C ARG A 404 20.44 -37.87 -39.55
N PHE A 405 20.02 -37.09 -38.54
CA PHE A 405 18.63 -36.65 -38.45
C PHE A 405 18.28 -35.59 -39.50
N LEU A 406 19.27 -34.89 -40.07
CA LEU A 406 19.05 -33.83 -41.05
C LEU A 406 18.70 -34.36 -42.45
N GLU A 407 18.75 -35.68 -42.68
CA GLU A 407 18.30 -36.28 -43.94
C GLU A 407 16.84 -35.87 -44.25
N PRO A 408 16.52 -35.46 -45.51
CA PRO A 408 15.20 -34.93 -45.85
C PRO A 408 14.02 -35.85 -45.51
N LYS A 409 14.21 -37.17 -45.62
CA LYS A 409 13.18 -38.18 -45.28
C LYS A 409 12.69 -38.13 -43.83
N TYR A 410 13.43 -37.45 -42.94
CA TYR A 410 13.07 -37.30 -41.53
C TYR A 410 12.56 -35.89 -41.18
N GLU A 411 12.30 -35.01 -42.16
CA GLU A 411 11.86 -33.62 -41.92
C GLU A 411 10.61 -33.56 -41.02
N GLU A 412 9.57 -34.33 -41.33
CA GLU A 412 8.31 -34.36 -40.57
C GLU A 412 8.53 -34.85 -39.12
N ALA A 413 9.30 -35.92 -38.95
CA ALA A 413 9.67 -36.43 -37.63
C ALA A 413 10.54 -35.43 -36.85
N ARG A 414 11.41 -34.68 -37.53
CA ARG A 414 12.24 -33.62 -36.92
C ARG A 414 11.42 -32.44 -36.43
N GLN A 415 10.42 -32.01 -37.20
CA GLN A 415 9.55 -30.89 -36.81
C GLN A 415 8.74 -31.25 -35.56
N THR A 416 8.30 -32.52 -35.47
CA THR A 416 7.50 -33.01 -34.35
C THR A 416 8.33 -33.31 -33.10
N LEU A 417 9.42 -34.05 -33.24
CA LEU A 417 10.18 -34.59 -32.10
C LEU A 417 11.38 -33.74 -31.71
N GLY A 418 11.96 -33.00 -32.67
CA GLY A 418 13.18 -32.22 -32.45
C GLY A 418 14.43 -33.06 -32.15
N ALA A 419 14.47 -34.34 -32.55
CA ALA A 419 15.57 -35.28 -32.23
C ALA A 419 16.99 -34.81 -32.68
N HIS A 420 17.07 -33.89 -33.64
CA HIS A 420 18.30 -33.25 -34.10
C HIS A 420 18.85 -32.18 -33.14
N GLN A 421 18.11 -31.84 -32.08
CA GLN A 421 18.45 -30.83 -31.09
C GLN A 421 18.83 -31.48 -29.77
N CYS A 422 20.10 -31.38 -29.36
CA CYS A 422 20.58 -31.95 -28.10
C CYS A 422 19.74 -31.52 -26.90
N ILE A 423 19.32 -30.25 -26.87
CA ILE A 423 18.52 -29.65 -25.79
C ILE A 423 17.09 -30.18 -25.66
N LYS A 424 16.59 -30.95 -26.64
CA LYS A 424 15.29 -31.63 -26.51
C LYS A 424 15.38 -32.79 -25.54
N CYS A 425 16.54 -33.46 -25.48
CA CYS A 425 16.83 -34.54 -24.55
C CYS A 425 17.56 -34.05 -23.30
N HIS A 426 18.55 -33.16 -23.47
CA HIS A 426 19.49 -32.71 -22.46
C HIS A 426 19.27 -31.24 -22.07
N ARG A 427 18.16 -30.91 -21.39
CA ARG A 427 17.93 -29.54 -20.93
C ARG A 427 18.89 -29.18 -19.80
N GLU A 428 19.69 -28.15 -20.00
CA GLU A 428 20.77 -27.76 -19.09
C GLU A 428 20.29 -27.25 -17.72
N HIS A 429 19.18 -26.51 -17.68
CA HIS A 429 18.65 -25.91 -16.46
C HIS A 429 17.61 -26.78 -15.74
N SER A 430 17.81 -28.10 -15.75
CA SER A 430 16.83 -29.06 -15.22
C SER A 430 17.35 -29.93 -14.08
N ARG A 431 18.65 -29.82 -13.76
CA ARG A 431 19.33 -30.69 -12.78
C ARG A 431 19.21 -32.19 -13.11
N ARG A 432 19.16 -32.55 -14.40
CA ARG A 432 19.00 -33.94 -14.87
C ARG A 432 19.87 -34.17 -16.11
N ARG A 433 20.48 -35.35 -16.23
CA ARG A 433 21.27 -35.70 -17.41
C ARG A 433 20.42 -35.78 -18.66
N VAL A 434 19.21 -36.34 -18.54
CA VAL A 434 18.22 -36.47 -19.63
C VAL A 434 16.84 -36.09 -19.07
N THR A 435 16.09 -35.31 -19.83
CA THR A 435 14.79 -34.74 -19.44
C THR A 435 13.59 -35.35 -20.15
N LEU A 436 13.83 -36.13 -21.21
CA LEU A 436 12.75 -36.88 -21.85
C LEU A 436 12.37 -38.06 -20.97
N SER A 437 11.11 -38.09 -20.55
CA SER A 437 10.52 -39.20 -19.78
C SER A 437 9.92 -40.28 -20.68
N ASP A 438 9.61 -39.96 -21.93
CA ASP A 438 9.03 -40.89 -22.90
C ASP A 438 10.07 -41.33 -23.92
N THR A 439 10.33 -42.64 -23.92
CA THR A 439 11.32 -43.31 -24.77
C THR A 439 10.67 -43.92 -26.03
N SER A 440 9.37 -43.68 -26.25
CA SER A 440 8.64 -44.09 -27.46
C SER A 440 9.12 -43.37 -28.73
N PHE A 441 9.92 -42.29 -28.62
CA PHE A 441 10.45 -41.52 -29.75
C PHE A 441 11.19 -42.39 -30.79
N CYS A 442 11.80 -43.49 -30.35
CA CYS A 442 12.51 -44.43 -31.20
C CYS A 442 11.61 -45.02 -32.31
N LEU A 443 10.31 -45.19 -32.03
CA LEU A 443 9.38 -45.82 -32.97
C LEU A 443 9.28 -45.05 -34.29
N HIS A 444 9.40 -43.73 -34.25
CA HIS A 444 9.25 -42.87 -35.42
C HIS A 444 10.34 -43.09 -36.46
N CYS A 445 11.52 -43.57 -36.04
CA CYS A 445 12.63 -43.86 -36.95
C CYS A 445 12.93 -45.36 -37.07
N HIS A 446 12.66 -46.15 -36.02
CA HIS A 446 13.08 -47.56 -35.92
C HIS A 446 11.94 -48.58 -35.98
N SER A 447 10.69 -48.16 -36.16
CA SER A 447 9.53 -49.09 -36.28
C SER A 447 9.67 -50.12 -37.40
N LYS A 448 10.50 -49.84 -38.41
CA LYS A 448 10.75 -50.73 -39.55
C LYS A 448 12.14 -51.38 -39.52
N THR A 449 12.88 -51.29 -38.42
CA THR A 449 14.23 -51.85 -38.32
C THR A 449 14.20 -53.38 -38.37
N ILE A 450 15.05 -53.96 -39.22
CA ILE A 450 15.26 -55.40 -39.34
C ILE A 450 16.75 -55.67 -39.15
N VAL A 451 17.09 -56.48 -38.15
CA VAL A 451 18.45 -56.92 -37.87
C VAL A 451 18.63 -58.31 -38.47
N LYS A 452 19.55 -58.46 -39.42
CA LYS A 452 19.86 -59.77 -40.03
C LYS A 452 20.62 -60.62 -39.02
N ASN A 453 20.25 -61.91 -38.91
CA ASN A 453 20.86 -62.87 -37.99
C ASN A 453 20.92 -62.35 -36.54
N ASP A 454 19.80 -61.82 -36.06
CA ASP A 454 19.70 -61.20 -34.75
C ASP A 454 19.99 -62.21 -33.63
N PRO A 455 21.13 -62.11 -32.92
CA PRO A 455 21.49 -63.07 -31.89
C PRO A 455 20.76 -62.82 -30.56
N THR A 456 19.94 -61.75 -30.48
CA THR A 456 19.35 -61.28 -29.22
C THR A 456 18.13 -62.08 -28.77
N ALA A 457 17.93 -62.13 -27.46
CA ALA A 457 16.79 -62.78 -26.83
C ALA A 457 16.09 -61.84 -25.84
N PRO A 458 14.84 -61.39 -26.09
CA PRO A 458 14.07 -61.53 -27.34
C PRO A 458 14.67 -60.72 -28.49
N THR A 459 14.37 -61.09 -29.74
CA THR A 459 14.86 -60.39 -30.93
C THR A 459 14.33 -58.96 -31.03
N HIS A 460 15.05 -58.07 -31.72
CA HIS A 460 14.61 -56.70 -31.99
C HIS A 460 13.23 -56.65 -32.64
N GLN A 461 12.94 -57.57 -33.56
CA GLN A 461 11.63 -57.65 -34.22
C GLN A 461 10.51 -57.99 -33.23
N SER A 462 10.79 -58.88 -32.26
CA SER A 462 9.85 -59.20 -31.18
C SER A 462 9.61 -58.00 -30.28
N LEU A 463 10.67 -57.28 -29.88
CA LEU A 463 10.57 -56.08 -29.06
C LEU A 463 9.74 -54.97 -29.74
N ILE A 464 9.99 -54.73 -31.03
CA ILE A 464 9.26 -53.75 -31.84
C ILE A 464 7.77 -54.14 -31.96
N ARG A 465 7.48 -55.41 -32.28
CA ARG A 465 6.10 -55.92 -32.41
C ARG A 465 5.31 -55.75 -31.11
N ASN A 466 5.95 -56.01 -29.98
CA ASN A 466 5.35 -55.89 -28.65
C ASN A 466 5.38 -54.44 -28.11
N LYS A 467 5.83 -53.46 -28.92
CA LYS A 467 5.95 -52.05 -28.54
C LYS A 467 6.81 -51.81 -27.29
N GLN A 468 7.78 -52.68 -27.01
CA GLN A 468 8.64 -52.61 -25.83
C GLN A 468 9.78 -51.59 -26.00
N TRP A 469 9.49 -50.37 -26.43
CA TRP A 469 10.50 -49.36 -26.80
C TRP A 469 11.43 -48.93 -25.66
N ASN A 470 10.99 -49.08 -24.41
CA ASN A 470 11.79 -48.75 -23.23
C ASN A 470 12.98 -49.72 -23.05
N SER A 471 12.93 -50.91 -23.65
CA SER A 471 14.03 -51.89 -23.55
C SER A 471 15.28 -51.46 -24.31
N CYS A 472 15.14 -50.58 -25.31
CA CYS A 472 16.29 -50.14 -26.12
C CYS A 472 17.37 -49.46 -25.27
N LEU A 473 16.97 -48.64 -24.28
CA LEU A 473 17.89 -47.97 -23.35
C LEU A 473 18.54 -48.92 -22.34
N GLN A 474 17.92 -50.07 -22.10
CA GLN A 474 18.44 -51.10 -21.20
C GLN A 474 19.67 -51.78 -21.81
N CYS A 475 19.66 -51.99 -23.13
CA CYS A 475 20.73 -52.67 -23.85
C CYS A 475 21.72 -51.70 -24.50
N HIS A 476 21.28 -50.53 -24.96
CA HIS A 476 22.09 -49.62 -25.75
C HIS A 476 22.43 -48.31 -25.02
N ASP A 477 23.71 -47.96 -25.10
CA ASP A 477 24.17 -46.57 -24.98
C ASP A 477 23.99 -45.87 -26.34
N TYR A 478 23.12 -44.86 -26.38
CA TYR A 478 22.72 -44.16 -27.61
C TYR A 478 23.85 -43.43 -28.29
N HIS A 479 24.73 -42.80 -27.51
CA HIS A 479 25.86 -42.04 -28.03
C HIS A 479 27.16 -42.84 -28.01
N GLY A 480 27.17 -44.03 -27.38
CA GLY A 480 28.37 -44.87 -27.29
C GLY A 480 29.49 -44.23 -26.47
N ASN A 481 29.13 -43.44 -25.46
CA ASN A 481 30.09 -42.72 -24.62
C ASN A 481 30.77 -43.60 -23.57
N HIS A 482 30.30 -44.83 -23.37
CA HIS A 482 30.78 -45.73 -22.33
C HIS A 482 31.44 -47.00 -22.85
N LYS A 483 32.39 -47.52 -22.07
CA LYS A 483 33.02 -48.83 -22.27
C LYS A 483 32.11 -49.95 -21.76
N ALA A 484 30.93 -50.08 -22.38
CA ALA A 484 29.93 -51.10 -22.06
C ALA A 484 29.89 -52.18 -23.16
N LYS A 485 29.76 -53.44 -22.76
CA LYS A 485 29.39 -54.53 -23.68
C LYS A 485 27.87 -54.51 -23.85
N ILE A 486 27.40 -54.60 -25.10
CA ILE A 486 25.98 -54.67 -25.39
C ILE A 486 25.48 -56.08 -25.00
N PRO A 487 24.49 -56.20 -24.11
CA PRO A 487 23.95 -57.49 -23.72
C PRO A 487 23.18 -58.13 -24.88
N ILE A 488 23.30 -59.45 -25.02
CA ILE A 488 22.58 -60.22 -26.04
C ILE A 488 21.19 -60.60 -25.53
N LYS A 489 21.05 -60.83 -24.22
CA LYS A 489 19.77 -61.13 -23.59
C LYS A 489 19.27 -59.95 -22.78
N LEU A 490 17.96 -59.71 -22.83
CA LEU A 490 17.34 -58.60 -22.09
C LEU A 490 17.45 -58.77 -20.56
N GLU A 491 17.56 -60.01 -20.07
CA GLU A 491 17.78 -60.31 -18.64
C GLU A 491 19.11 -59.77 -18.11
N ASP A 492 20.14 -59.74 -18.96
CA ASP A 492 21.48 -59.21 -18.64
C ASP A 492 21.57 -57.70 -18.82
N ALA A 493 20.51 -57.06 -19.33
CA ALA A 493 20.47 -55.65 -19.60
C ALA A 493 20.28 -54.81 -18.33
N HIS A 494 20.61 -53.52 -18.42
CA HIS A 494 20.44 -52.63 -17.28
C HIS A 494 18.97 -52.49 -16.91
N LYS A 495 18.65 -52.55 -15.60
CA LYS A 495 17.28 -52.32 -15.12
C LYS A 495 16.84 -50.89 -15.45
N ILE A 496 15.63 -50.73 -16.00
CA ILE A 496 15.11 -49.41 -16.39
C ILE A 496 15.10 -48.40 -15.23
N ASN A 497 14.85 -48.85 -14.00
CA ASN A 497 14.91 -48.00 -12.80
C ASN A 497 16.32 -47.47 -12.53
N ALA A 498 17.37 -48.26 -12.80
CA ALA A 498 18.75 -47.81 -12.65
C ALA A 498 19.11 -46.75 -13.70
N ILE A 499 18.58 -46.87 -14.92
CA ILE A 499 18.75 -45.88 -15.98
C ILE A 499 18.02 -44.58 -15.65
N ASN A 500 16.76 -44.66 -15.21
CA ASN A 500 16.00 -43.50 -14.79
C ASN A 500 16.65 -42.80 -13.59
N ALA A 501 17.20 -43.56 -12.63
CA ALA A 501 17.97 -43.01 -11.53
C ALA A 501 19.24 -42.30 -12.04
N TYR A 502 19.96 -42.89 -13.00
CA TYR A 502 21.13 -42.27 -13.63
C TYR A 502 20.80 -40.96 -14.35
N PHE A 503 19.68 -40.92 -15.10
CA PHE A 503 19.17 -39.69 -15.70
C PHE A 503 18.85 -38.63 -14.65
N ASN A 504 18.40 -39.05 -13.47
CA ASN A 504 18.23 -38.23 -12.27
C ASN A 504 19.50 -38.16 -11.39
N LEU A 505 20.68 -38.13 -12.01
CA LEU A 505 21.99 -37.87 -11.40
C LEU A 505 22.60 -38.99 -10.53
N ALA A 506 21.99 -40.17 -10.45
CA ALA A 506 22.60 -41.30 -9.77
C ALA A 506 23.88 -41.80 -10.47
N LYS A 507 24.54 -42.79 -9.85
CA LYS A 507 25.79 -43.38 -10.36
C LYS A 507 25.58 -44.00 -11.74
N ASN A 508 26.61 -43.89 -12.59
CA ASN A 508 26.60 -44.41 -13.95
C ASN A 508 26.48 -45.95 -14.00
N PRO A 509 25.44 -46.51 -14.66
CA PRO A 509 25.27 -47.94 -14.79
C PRO A 509 26.08 -48.52 -15.97
N TYR A 510 26.48 -47.71 -16.94
CA TYR A 510 27.13 -48.12 -18.20
C TYR A 510 28.65 -48.30 -18.09
N GLY A 511 29.24 -48.12 -16.90
CA GLY A 511 30.69 -48.27 -16.69
C GLY A 511 31.48 -46.97 -16.95
N SER A 512 32.73 -47.10 -17.39
CA SER A 512 33.64 -45.96 -17.55
C SER A 512 33.36 -45.18 -18.84
N VAL A 513 33.45 -43.86 -18.75
CA VAL A 513 33.28 -42.94 -19.89
C VAL A 513 34.56 -42.95 -20.74
N ILE A 514 34.41 -43.18 -22.05
CA ILE A 514 35.50 -43.19 -23.03
C ILE A 514 35.70 -41.78 -23.61
N TYR A 515 34.62 -41.10 -23.99
CA TYR A 515 34.67 -39.76 -24.57
C TYR A 515 34.29 -38.72 -23.53
N LYS A 516 35.29 -37.94 -23.10
CA LYS A 516 35.09 -36.84 -22.15
C LYS A 516 34.88 -35.53 -22.92
N ALA A 517 34.07 -34.64 -22.35
CA ALA A 517 33.93 -33.29 -22.87
C ALA A 517 35.29 -32.58 -22.87
N LYS A 518 35.52 -31.73 -23.87
CA LYS A 518 36.70 -30.86 -23.90
C LYS A 518 36.66 -29.92 -22.70
N LEU A 519 37.78 -29.78 -21.99
CA LEU A 519 37.93 -28.76 -20.96
C LEU A 519 37.85 -27.38 -21.63
N GLN A 520 37.12 -26.46 -21.00
CA GLN A 520 37.09 -25.07 -21.43
C GLN A 520 38.53 -24.55 -21.45
N LYS A 521 39.02 -24.03 -22.58
CA LYS A 521 40.30 -23.29 -22.58
C LYS A 521 40.15 -22.20 -21.53
N LYS A 522 41.05 -22.16 -20.53
CA LYS A 522 41.13 -20.99 -19.64
C LYS A 522 41.30 -19.79 -20.56
N ASP A 523 40.51 -18.75 -20.33
CA ASP A 523 40.70 -17.46 -20.98
C ASP A 523 42.17 -17.06 -20.72
N GLU A 524 43.04 -17.24 -21.72
CA GLU A 524 44.34 -16.57 -21.76
C GLU A 524 44.00 -15.09 -21.92
N LYS A 525 44.03 -14.38 -20.79
CA LYS A 525 44.05 -12.94 -20.73
C LYS A 525 45.41 -12.49 -20.22
#